data_AF-A0A255TL04-F1
#
_entry.id   AF-A0A255TL04-F1
#
_cell.length_a   1.000
_cell.length_b   1.000
_cell.length_c   1.000
_cell.angle_alpha   90.00
_cell.angle_beta   90.00
_cell.angle_gamma   90.00
#
_symmetry.space_group_name_H-M   'P 1'
#
loop_
_entity.id
_entity.type
_entity.pdbx_description
1 polymer ?
#
loop_
_entity_poly.entity_id
_entity_poly.type
_entity_poly.pdbx_seq_one_letter_code
_entity_poly.pdbx_strand_id
1 'polypeptide(L)'
;MATNKIREEEVKNKIRQEFFQDYDATPILGDIDFAVTTKKSSEDELSDQEYFLWAEAKAGNTEDIYASFVQLIITIGKAHTHESYLPPRYLGAFDEEKIAFIEYHHIVSVFYQNDFNWNVTPSNHSTKEFHMLYDLLQEKLKKEIRRFYLHKDEKELRKFIRSNFKLGKQRTNGINITKNNFIFVFQRWVEEVKPSIAVNWDDVPKTSIVDFFYADLISRNDYTLREELAVVLRGDKYRILQDILKGATQLFSEATFNDGKAAYNQFWNKYVRPPRKEYLDLILKRRDLLIPQDLRRYQGAFFTPPQWVQKSQEYLAMELGEDWQKEYYVWDCCAGTGNLLFGLTEKYRVMPLHLTMQMYK
;
A
#
# COMPACT_ATOMS: atom_id res chain seq x y z
N MET A 1 49.01 18.67 8.86
CA MET A 1 48.27 17.69 9.69
C MET A 1 47.37 16.93 8.75
N ALA A 2 47.65 15.66 8.49
CA ALA A 2 46.77 14.82 7.68
C ALA A 2 45.51 14.56 8.51
N THR A 3 44.40 15.21 8.16
CA THR A 3 43.08 14.86 8.67
C THR A 3 42.84 13.41 8.26
N ASN A 4 42.88 12.49 9.23
CA ASN A 4 42.45 11.11 9.02
C ASN A 4 40.97 11.18 8.61
N LYS A 5 40.71 11.21 7.31
CA LYS A 5 39.37 11.16 6.77
C LYS A 5 38.85 9.76 7.08
N ILE A 6 37.93 9.68 8.03
CA ILE A 6 37.26 8.44 8.41
C ILE A 6 36.67 7.83 7.13
N ARG A 7 36.88 6.53 6.93
CA ARG A 7 36.34 5.87 5.74
C ARG A 7 34.82 5.78 5.88
N GLU A 8 34.09 5.87 4.77
CA GLU A 8 32.61 5.78 4.80
C GLU A 8 32.12 4.50 5.50
N GLU A 9 32.83 3.38 5.29
CA GLU A 9 32.57 2.12 5.99
C GLU A 9 32.72 2.21 7.52
N GLU A 10 33.66 3.03 8.02
CA GLU A 10 33.80 3.28 9.46
C GLU A 10 32.59 4.07 9.99
N VAL A 11 32.05 5.01 9.20
CA VAL A 11 30.81 5.74 9.55
C VAL A 11 29.61 4.77 9.62
N LYS A 12 29.44 3.91 8.61
CA LYS A 12 28.38 2.88 8.57
C LYS A 12 28.48 1.96 9.81
N ASN A 13 29.69 1.50 10.14
CA ASN A 13 29.94 0.64 11.29
C ASN A 13 29.63 1.33 12.62
N LYS A 14 30.00 2.61 12.77
CA LYS A 14 29.72 3.39 13.98
C LYS A 14 28.21 3.56 14.19
N ILE A 15 27.48 3.99 13.16
CA ILE A 15 26.01 4.17 13.22
C ILE A 15 25.30 2.86 13.56
N ARG A 16 25.75 1.75 12.95
CA ARG A 16 25.25 0.40 13.25
C ARG A 16 25.36 0.06 14.73
N GLN A 17 26.55 0.23 15.30
CA GLN A 17 26.83 -0.14 16.69
C GLN A 17 26.16 0.81 17.69
N GLU A 18 26.18 2.12 17.44
CA GLU A 18 25.68 3.09 18.40
C GLU A 18 24.15 3.18 18.45
N PHE A 19 23.48 3.10 17.29
CA PHE A 19 22.04 3.40 17.18
C PHE A 19 21.17 2.20 16.79
N PHE A 20 21.73 1.21 16.08
CA PHE A 20 20.96 0.10 15.52
C PHE A 20 21.38 -1.29 16.04
N GLN A 21 22.12 -1.38 17.15
CA GLN A 21 22.57 -2.65 17.74
C GLN A 21 21.45 -3.66 18.05
N ASP A 22 20.23 -3.18 18.29
CA ASP A 22 19.06 -4.00 18.61
C ASP A 22 18.41 -4.61 17.34
N TYR A 23 18.85 -4.17 16.15
CA TYR A 23 18.35 -4.57 14.84
C TYR A 23 19.39 -5.38 14.06
N ASP A 24 18.98 -5.94 12.92
CA ASP A 24 19.93 -6.44 11.93
C ASP A 24 20.18 -5.34 10.90
N ALA A 25 21.42 -4.84 10.85
CA ALA A 25 21.84 -3.86 9.85
C ALA A 25 23.04 -4.35 9.02
N THR A 26 23.15 -5.68 8.90
CA THR A 26 24.13 -6.36 8.06
C THR A 26 23.72 -6.60 6.60
N PRO A 27 22.42 -6.61 6.21
CA PRO A 27 22.05 -6.85 4.81
C PRO A 27 22.67 -5.83 3.85
N ILE A 28 23.13 -6.33 2.70
CA ILE A 28 23.64 -5.54 1.58
C ILE A 28 22.59 -5.61 0.46
N LEU A 29 22.02 -4.47 0.07
CA LEU A 29 20.93 -4.38 -0.90
C LEU A 29 21.40 -3.68 -2.17
N GLY A 30 22.08 -4.42 -3.04
CA GLY A 30 22.70 -3.86 -4.23
C GLY A 30 23.68 -2.75 -3.86
N ASP A 31 23.49 -1.57 -4.44
CA ASP A 31 24.33 -0.39 -4.20
C ASP A 31 23.82 0.51 -3.06
N ILE A 32 22.82 0.07 -2.28
CA ILE A 32 22.37 0.80 -1.08
C ILE A 32 23.40 0.61 0.03
N ASP A 33 23.93 1.72 0.54
CA ASP A 33 24.99 1.75 1.53
C ASP A 33 24.63 1.13 2.88
N PHE A 34 23.39 1.33 3.33
CA PHE A 34 22.96 0.94 4.66
C PHE A 34 21.51 0.49 4.68
N ALA A 35 21.26 -0.70 5.21
CA ALA A 35 19.92 -1.23 5.41
C ALA A 35 19.72 -1.66 6.87
N VAL A 36 18.51 -1.45 7.41
CA VAL A 36 18.14 -1.91 8.77
C VAL A 36 16.87 -2.74 8.68
N THR A 37 16.87 -3.89 9.32
CA THR A 37 15.76 -4.84 9.38
C THR A 37 15.69 -5.54 10.75
N THR A 38 14.72 -6.42 10.92
CA THR A 38 14.55 -7.24 12.13
C THR A 38 15.61 -8.33 12.19
N LYS A 39 16.09 -8.65 13.39
CA LYS A 39 16.92 -9.85 13.59
C LYS A 39 16.05 -11.08 13.33
N LYS A 40 16.49 -11.97 12.45
CA LYS A 40 15.75 -13.20 12.14
C LYS A 40 15.64 -14.09 13.39
N SER A 41 14.41 -14.40 13.81
CA SER A 41 14.10 -15.53 14.70
C SER A 41 14.08 -16.81 13.87
N SER A 42 14.56 -17.92 14.44
CA SER A 42 14.60 -19.25 13.83
C SER A 42 13.23 -19.84 13.44
N GLU A 43 12.13 -19.16 13.76
CA GLU A 43 10.75 -19.57 13.44
C GLU A 43 10.16 -18.83 12.21
N ASP A 44 10.84 -17.82 11.67
CA ASP A 44 10.32 -16.87 10.66
C ASP A 44 10.91 -17.05 9.24
N GLU A 45 11.40 -18.24 8.88
CA GLU A 45 12.07 -18.51 7.59
C GLU A 45 11.18 -18.33 6.34
N LEU A 46 9.87 -18.12 6.52
CA LEU A 46 8.87 -18.02 5.45
C LEU A 46 8.24 -16.62 5.30
N SER A 47 8.72 -15.61 6.03
CA SER A 47 8.21 -14.22 5.96
C SER A 47 9.11 -13.31 5.11
N ASP A 48 8.51 -12.45 4.29
CA ASP A 48 9.26 -11.40 3.56
C ASP A 48 9.95 -10.49 4.58
N GLN A 49 11.29 -10.42 4.50
CA GLN A 49 12.11 -9.63 5.42
C GLN A 49 11.70 -8.14 5.39
N GLU A 50 11.16 -7.62 6.50
CA GLU A 50 10.67 -6.23 6.59
C GLU A 50 11.84 -5.27 6.86
N TYR A 51 12.14 -4.37 5.92
CA TYR A 51 13.15 -3.33 6.12
C TYR A 51 12.56 -2.09 6.79
N PHE A 52 13.25 -1.55 7.78
CA PHE A 52 12.88 -0.29 8.43
C PHE A 52 13.52 0.92 7.75
N LEU A 53 14.75 0.77 7.27
CA LEU A 53 15.55 1.87 6.71
C LEU A 53 16.38 1.37 5.54
N TRP A 54 16.36 2.12 4.45
CA TRP A 54 17.44 2.15 3.46
C TRP A 54 18.07 3.54 3.50
N ALA A 55 19.40 3.62 3.50
CA ALA A 55 20.09 4.89 3.63
C ALA A 55 21.37 4.96 2.80
N GLU A 56 21.70 6.18 2.39
CA GLU A 56 22.98 6.57 1.81
C GLU A 56 23.89 7.10 2.93
N ALA A 57 25.16 6.69 2.92
CA ALA A 57 26.15 7.15 3.88
C ALA A 57 27.16 8.06 3.19
N LYS A 58 27.70 9.05 3.92
CA LYS A 58 28.81 9.89 3.45
C LYS A 58 29.91 9.99 4.50
N ALA A 59 31.15 10.01 4.02
CA ALA A 59 32.32 10.33 4.84
C ALA A 59 32.48 11.85 5.00
N GLY A 60 32.90 12.30 6.19
CA GLY A 60 32.95 13.72 6.55
C GLY A 60 31.59 14.28 6.98
N ASN A 61 31.45 15.61 6.95
CA ASN A 61 30.23 16.32 7.33
C ASN A 61 29.89 17.50 6.39
N THR A 62 30.57 17.60 5.25
CA THR A 62 30.45 18.73 4.31
C THR A 62 29.41 18.50 3.22
N GLU A 63 28.95 17.26 3.05
CA GLU A 63 28.02 16.89 2.00
C GLU A 63 26.59 17.36 2.30
N ASP A 64 25.89 17.79 1.24
CA ASP A 64 24.48 18.12 1.35
C ASP A 64 23.66 16.83 1.58
N ILE A 65 22.91 16.84 2.67
CA ILE A 65 22.06 15.71 3.05
C ILE A 65 20.95 15.50 2.03
N TYR A 66 20.44 16.57 1.39
CA TYR A 66 19.42 16.46 0.35
C TYR A 66 19.99 15.80 -0.91
N ALA A 67 21.22 16.14 -1.29
CA ALA A 67 21.94 15.49 -2.38
C ALA A 67 22.14 13.99 -2.11
N SER A 68 22.42 13.62 -0.85
CA SER A 68 22.53 12.22 -0.43
C SER A 68 21.19 11.47 -0.54
N PHE A 69 20.07 12.11 -0.22
CA PHE A 69 18.73 11.53 -0.47
C PHE A 69 18.44 11.34 -1.96
N VAL A 70 18.78 12.32 -2.80
CA VAL A 70 18.60 12.21 -4.25
C VAL A 70 19.44 11.07 -4.81
N GLN A 71 20.69 10.94 -4.35
CA GLN A 71 21.55 9.83 -4.71
C GLN A 71 20.91 8.48 -4.33
N LEU A 72 20.41 8.33 -3.10
CA LEU A 72 19.73 7.12 -2.67
C LEU A 72 18.52 6.77 -3.57
N ILE A 73 17.74 7.78 -3.94
CA ILE A 73 16.55 7.60 -4.79
C ILE A 73 16.95 7.14 -6.18
N ILE A 74 18.00 7.72 -6.77
CA ILE A 74 18.54 7.25 -8.05
C ILE A 74 19.03 5.80 -7.93
N THR A 75 19.75 5.46 -6.85
CA THR A 75 20.22 4.10 -6.58
C THR A 75 19.05 3.10 -6.54
N ILE A 76 17.98 3.42 -5.80
CA ILE A 76 16.78 2.58 -5.67
C ILE A 76 16.08 2.40 -7.03
N GLY A 77 15.90 3.50 -7.78
CA GLY A 77 15.19 3.49 -9.06
C GLY A 77 15.99 2.76 -10.14
N LYS A 78 17.30 2.96 -10.21
CA LYS A 78 18.19 2.26 -11.15
C LYS A 78 18.16 0.75 -10.96
N ALA A 79 18.28 0.30 -9.71
CA ALA A 79 18.30 -1.11 -9.37
C ALA A 79 16.90 -1.75 -9.31
N HIS A 80 15.82 -0.98 -9.52
CA HIS A 80 14.44 -1.43 -9.33
C HIS A 80 14.26 -2.14 -7.97
N THR A 81 14.93 -1.64 -6.93
CA THR A 81 15.06 -2.35 -5.63
C THR A 81 13.70 -2.54 -4.96
N HIS A 82 12.75 -1.65 -5.24
CA HIS A 82 11.36 -1.71 -4.79
C HIS A 82 10.53 -2.84 -5.45
N GLU A 83 11.03 -3.44 -6.53
CA GLU A 83 10.43 -4.59 -7.19
C GLU A 83 10.96 -5.93 -6.61
N SER A 84 12.18 -5.91 -6.05
CA SER A 84 12.86 -7.10 -5.50
C SER A 84 12.71 -7.24 -3.98
N TYR A 85 12.50 -6.13 -3.26
CA TYR A 85 12.33 -6.10 -1.82
C TYR A 85 11.13 -5.25 -1.42
N LEU A 86 10.48 -5.60 -0.32
CA LEU A 86 9.46 -4.73 0.27
C LEU A 86 10.08 -3.36 0.59
N PRO A 87 9.42 -2.25 0.21
CA PRO A 87 9.95 -0.93 0.46
C PRO A 87 10.10 -0.66 1.96
N PRO A 88 11.16 0.06 2.37
CA PRO A 88 11.43 0.32 3.78
C PRO A 88 10.42 1.34 4.32
N ARG A 89 10.30 1.45 5.64
CA ARG A 89 9.49 2.52 6.25
C ARG A 89 10.08 3.90 6.00
N TYR A 90 11.40 3.99 6.15
CA TYR A 90 12.14 5.22 5.98
C TYR A 90 13.20 5.07 4.90
N LEU A 91 13.37 6.15 4.14
CA LEU A 91 14.65 6.44 3.50
C LEU A 91 15.46 7.30 4.45
N GLY A 92 16.78 7.19 4.40
CA GLY A 92 17.68 8.01 5.20
C GLY A 92 18.92 8.46 4.47
N ALA A 93 19.57 9.45 5.06
CA ALA A 93 20.93 9.84 4.70
C ALA A 93 21.66 10.22 5.99
N PHE A 94 22.92 9.84 6.10
CA PHE A 94 23.74 10.19 7.25
C PHE A 94 25.21 10.40 6.92
N ASP A 95 25.86 11.12 7.81
CA ASP A 95 27.28 11.43 7.77
C ASP A 95 27.86 11.36 9.20
N GLU A 96 29.07 11.88 9.42
CA GLU A 96 29.72 11.83 10.74
C GLU A 96 29.06 12.73 11.81
N GLU A 97 28.20 13.67 11.42
CA GLU A 97 27.60 14.67 12.31
C GLU A 97 26.09 14.44 12.49
N LYS A 98 25.38 14.03 11.45
CA LYS A 98 23.91 14.03 11.40
C LYS A 98 23.35 12.81 10.66
N ILE A 99 22.14 12.44 11.05
CA ILE A 99 21.30 11.46 10.36
C ILE A 99 19.92 12.07 10.13
N ALA A 100 19.32 11.76 9.00
CA ALA A 100 17.97 12.22 8.72
C ALA A 100 17.13 11.14 8.06
N PHE A 101 15.81 11.25 8.25
CA PHE A 101 14.83 10.27 7.82
C PHE A 101 13.67 10.94 7.10
N ILE A 102 13.14 10.28 6.07
CA ILE A 102 11.86 10.60 5.45
C ILE A 102 11.06 9.31 5.25
N GLU A 103 9.75 9.38 5.46
CA GLU A 103 8.89 8.23 5.24
C GLU A 103 8.80 7.90 3.74
N TYR A 104 8.91 6.62 3.38
CA TYR A 104 9.01 6.18 1.98
C TYR A 104 7.83 6.63 1.12
N HIS A 105 6.61 6.69 1.68
CA HIS A 105 5.41 7.12 0.95
C HIS A 105 5.47 8.59 0.48
N HIS A 106 6.28 9.43 1.12
CA HIS A 106 6.49 10.78 0.62
C HIS A 106 7.31 10.77 -0.68
N ILE A 107 8.08 9.74 -0.96
CA ILE A 107 8.97 9.68 -2.13
C ILE A 107 8.48 8.70 -3.20
N VAL A 108 7.69 7.70 -2.81
CA VAL A 108 7.27 6.58 -3.67
C VAL A 108 6.74 6.99 -5.04
N SER A 109 6.00 8.11 -5.14
CA SER A 109 5.44 8.61 -6.40
C SER A 109 6.48 8.94 -7.47
N VAL A 110 7.73 9.25 -7.07
CA VAL A 110 8.81 9.58 -8.00
C VAL A 110 9.23 8.36 -8.83
N PHE A 111 9.21 7.16 -8.24
CA PHE A 111 9.61 5.92 -8.94
C PHE A 111 8.65 5.53 -10.07
N TYR A 112 7.44 6.11 -10.10
CA TYR A 112 6.41 5.83 -11.11
C TYR A 112 6.26 6.93 -12.16
N GLN A 113 7.20 7.87 -12.24
CA GLN A 113 7.21 8.89 -13.30
C GLN A 113 7.76 8.30 -14.60
N ASN A 114 6.96 8.34 -15.67
CA ASN A 114 7.28 7.71 -16.96
C ASN A 114 8.45 8.39 -17.72
N ASP A 115 8.80 9.62 -17.38
CA ASP A 115 9.74 10.45 -18.15
C ASP A 115 11.15 10.58 -17.53
N PHE A 116 11.52 9.67 -16.61
CA PHE A 116 12.82 9.74 -15.92
C PHE A 116 13.80 8.63 -16.34
N ASN A 117 15.00 9.01 -16.75
CA ASN A 117 16.08 8.06 -17.07
C ASN A 117 16.82 7.62 -15.80
N TRP A 118 16.48 6.46 -15.28
CA TRP A 118 17.10 5.89 -14.09
C TRP A 118 18.52 5.34 -14.31
N ASN A 119 18.98 5.22 -15.55
CA ASN A 119 20.27 4.61 -15.87
C ASN A 119 21.45 5.60 -15.80
N VAL A 120 21.47 6.43 -14.76
CA VAL A 120 22.55 7.39 -14.46
C VAL A 120 23.39 6.91 -13.27
N THR A 121 24.60 7.45 -13.12
CA THR A 121 25.45 7.15 -11.96
C THR A 121 24.94 7.92 -10.74
N PRO A 122 24.48 7.26 -9.66
CA PRO A 122 23.85 7.94 -8.53
C PRO A 122 24.74 8.99 -7.86
N SER A 123 26.04 8.72 -7.76
CA SER A 123 27.03 9.62 -7.17
C SER A 123 27.46 10.79 -8.08
N ASN A 124 26.98 10.85 -9.33
CA ASN A 124 27.30 11.94 -10.24
C ASN A 124 26.26 13.07 -10.15
N HIS A 125 26.55 14.03 -9.28
CA HIS A 125 25.69 15.20 -9.03
C HIS A 125 25.64 16.19 -10.20
N SER A 126 26.50 16.02 -11.23
CA SER A 126 26.52 16.92 -12.39
C SER A 126 25.49 16.58 -13.47
N THR A 127 24.82 15.42 -13.37
CA THR A 127 23.88 14.94 -14.40
C THR A 127 22.58 15.75 -14.43
N LYS A 128 21.94 15.84 -15.60
CA LYS A 128 20.64 16.52 -15.75
C LYS A 128 19.58 15.87 -14.86
N GLU A 129 19.57 14.54 -14.83
CA GLU A 129 18.67 13.69 -14.06
C GLU A 129 18.80 13.97 -12.56
N PHE A 130 20.03 14.13 -12.05
CA PHE A 130 20.26 14.49 -10.65
C PHE A 130 19.65 15.85 -10.32
N HIS A 131 19.93 16.88 -11.13
CA HIS A 131 19.38 18.22 -10.92
C HIS A 131 17.84 18.21 -10.99
N MET A 132 17.25 17.49 -11.95
CA MET A 132 15.80 17.35 -12.06
C MET A 132 15.16 16.75 -10.80
N LEU A 133 15.74 15.66 -10.26
CA LEU A 133 15.24 15.07 -9.01
C LEU A 133 15.48 15.96 -7.81
N TYR A 134 16.64 16.61 -7.75
CA TYR A 134 16.96 17.55 -6.69
C TYR A 134 15.93 18.68 -6.66
N ASP A 135 15.68 19.35 -7.80
CA ASP A 135 14.71 20.45 -7.89
C ASP A 135 13.28 19.98 -7.58
N LEU A 136 12.88 18.78 -8.04
CA LEU A 136 11.56 18.20 -7.77
C LEU A 136 11.35 17.92 -6.28
N LEU A 137 12.40 17.42 -5.61
CA LEU A 137 12.29 16.88 -4.26
C LEU A 137 12.73 17.86 -3.17
N GLN A 138 13.56 18.85 -3.47
CA GLN A 138 14.21 19.67 -2.47
C GLN A 138 13.23 20.30 -1.48
N GLU A 139 12.14 20.91 -1.95
CA GLU A 139 11.13 21.52 -1.08
C GLU A 139 10.39 20.48 -0.23
N LYS A 140 10.10 19.30 -0.81
CA LYS A 140 9.47 18.19 -0.09
C LYS A 140 10.41 17.61 0.98
N LEU A 141 11.67 17.42 0.63
CA LEU A 141 12.71 16.93 1.54
C LEU A 141 12.93 17.92 2.68
N LYS A 142 13.04 19.23 2.40
CA LYS A 142 13.15 20.27 3.44
C LYS A 142 11.99 20.25 4.43
N LYS A 143 10.77 19.97 3.95
CA LYS A 143 9.56 19.97 4.76
C LYS A 143 9.37 18.69 5.58
N GLU A 144 9.59 17.54 4.97
CA GLU A 144 9.20 16.25 5.55
C GLU A 144 10.36 15.50 6.24
N ILE A 145 11.61 15.88 5.97
CA ILE A 145 12.77 15.25 6.62
C ILE A 145 12.78 15.55 8.12
N ARG A 146 12.97 14.49 8.91
CA ARG A 146 13.32 14.58 10.33
C ARG A 146 14.82 14.38 10.48
N ARG A 147 15.53 15.46 10.79
CA ARG A 147 16.99 15.49 10.99
C ARG A 147 17.34 15.46 12.48
N PHE A 148 18.38 14.70 12.82
CA PHE A 148 18.95 14.58 14.16
C PHE A 148 20.48 14.77 14.07
N TYR A 149 21.04 15.57 14.96
CA TYR A 149 22.48 15.66 15.18
C TYR A 149 22.90 14.53 16.13
N LEU A 150 23.86 13.70 15.72
CA LEU A 150 24.19 12.44 16.40
C LEU A 150 24.58 12.64 17.88
N HIS A 151 25.32 13.71 18.17
CA HIS A 151 25.76 14.03 19.53
C HIS A 151 24.75 14.86 20.34
N LYS A 152 24.08 15.84 19.71
CA LYS A 152 23.18 16.77 20.43
C LYS A 152 21.81 16.13 20.69
N ASP A 153 21.30 15.39 19.70
CA ASP A 153 19.94 14.86 19.69
C ASP A 153 19.91 13.35 20.00
N GLU A 154 20.99 12.81 20.57
CA GLU A 154 21.17 11.36 20.77
C GLU A 154 19.95 10.70 21.45
N LYS A 155 19.45 11.32 22.52
CA LYS A 155 18.28 10.82 23.26
C LYS A 155 17.01 10.82 22.43
N GLU A 156 16.80 11.86 21.63
CA GLU A 156 15.62 12.01 20.77
C GLU A 156 15.68 11.05 19.59
N LEU A 157 16.86 10.90 18.97
CA LEU A 157 17.13 9.93 17.93
C LEU A 157 16.87 8.50 18.42
N ARG A 158 17.40 8.12 19.59
CA ARG A 158 17.15 6.80 20.19
C ARG A 158 15.65 6.59 20.46
N LYS A 159 14.94 7.62 20.95
CA LYS A 159 13.49 7.56 21.16
C LYS A 159 12.74 7.40 19.84
N PHE A 160 13.15 8.12 18.80
CA PHE A 160 12.58 8.03 17.46
C PHE A 160 12.74 6.61 16.89
N ILE A 161 13.96 6.07 16.89
CA ILE A 161 14.25 4.71 16.40
C ILE A 161 13.40 3.70 17.18
N ARG A 162 13.49 3.70 18.51
CA ARG A 162 12.70 2.77 19.36
C ARG A 162 11.20 2.89 19.13
N SER A 163 10.69 4.07 18.82
CA SER A 163 9.25 4.29 18.65
C SER A 163 8.73 3.88 17.28
N ASN A 164 9.56 3.97 16.24
CA ASN A 164 9.14 3.81 14.85
C ASN A 164 9.66 2.52 14.18
N PHE A 165 10.74 1.94 14.68
CA PHE A 165 11.37 0.73 14.17
C PHE A 165 10.89 -0.51 14.97
N LYS A 166 9.58 -0.60 15.22
CA LYS A 166 8.99 -1.77 15.91
C LYS A 166 8.35 -2.72 14.91
N LEU A 167 8.58 -4.02 15.07
CA LEU A 167 7.76 -5.07 14.46
C LEU A 167 6.28 -4.79 14.75
N GLY A 168 5.44 -4.85 13.71
CA GLY A 168 3.99 -4.70 13.86
C GLY A 168 3.46 -3.27 14.05
N LYS A 169 4.31 -2.23 14.19
CA LYS A 169 3.86 -0.84 14.01
C LYS A 169 3.69 -0.54 12.51
N GLN A 170 2.53 -0.96 12.01
CA GLN A 170 1.90 -0.66 10.73
C GLN A 170 2.75 0.09 9.69
N ARG A 171 3.17 -0.68 8.68
CA ARG A 171 3.41 -0.28 7.28
C ARG A 171 2.84 1.11 6.91
N THR A 172 3.60 1.93 6.18
CA THR A 172 3.05 3.00 5.31
C THR A 172 2.47 2.33 4.06
N ASN A 173 1.33 1.72 4.34
CA ASN A 173 0.70 0.59 3.68
C ASN A 173 -0.17 1.05 2.52
N GLY A 174 -0.14 0.36 1.38
CA GLY A 174 -1.38 0.22 0.63
C GLY A 174 -2.48 -0.25 1.60
N ILE A 175 -3.70 0.25 1.47
CA ILE A 175 -4.80 -0.08 2.36
C ILE A 175 -4.96 -1.61 2.36
N ASN A 176 -4.77 -2.26 3.51
CA ASN A 176 -5.00 -3.70 3.64
C ASN A 176 -6.47 -3.98 3.38
N ILE A 177 -6.74 -4.94 2.50
CA ILE A 177 -8.10 -5.40 2.27
C ILE A 177 -8.43 -6.42 3.36
N THR A 178 -9.45 -6.13 4.16
CA THR A 178 -9.88 -6.91 5.32
C THR A 178 -11.36 -7.28 5.20
N LYS A 179 -11.83 -8.13 6.09
CA LYS A 179 -13.25 -8.47 6.24
C LYS A 179 -14.17 -7.26 6.45
N ASN A 180 -13.65 -6.14 6.93
CA ASN A 180 -14.44 -4.94 7.27
C ASN A 180 -14.48 -3.89 6.16
N ASN A 181 -13.53 -3.90 5.21
CA ASN A 181 -13.46 -2.85 4.18
C ASN A 181 -13.64 -3.35 2.74
N PHE A 182 -13.60 -4.66 2.47
CA PHE A 182 -13.59 -5.20 1.11
C PHE A 182 -14.81 -4.78 0.26
N ILE A 183 -15.97 -4.55 0.89
CA ILE A 183 -17.18 -4.07 0.21
C ILE A 183 -16.95 -2.66 -0.35
N PHE A 184 -16.30 -1.77 0.41
CA PHE A 184 -15.97 -0.43 -0.04
C PHE A 184 -14.88 -0.43 -1.12
N VAL A 185 -13.91 -1.34 -1.02
CA VAL A 185 -12.88 -1.53 -2.06
C VAL A 185 -13.55 -1.97 -3.36
N PHE A 186 -14.46 -2.94 -3.31
CA PHE A 186 -15.22 -3.38 -4.48
C PHE A 186 -16.05 -2.25 -5.09
N GLN A 187 -16.74 -1.43 -4.29
CA GLN A 187 -17.50 -0.30 -4.83
C GLN A 187 -16.63 0.70 -5.59
N ARG A 188 -15.49 1.08 -5.01
CA ARG A 188 -14.56 1.98 -5.70
C ARG A 188 -13.96 1.34 -6.95
N TRP A 189 -13.71 0.03 -6.94
CA TRP A 189 -13.26 -0.69 -8.14
C TRP A 189 -14.32 -0.66 -9.24
N VAL A 190 -15.60 -0.82 -8.90
CA VAL A 190 -16.74 -0.70 -9.84
C VAL A 190 -16.86 0.71 -10.42
N GLU A 191 -16.51 1.74 -9.65
CA GLU A 191 -16.57 3.14 -10.09
C GLU A 191 -15.34 3.56 -10.91
N GLU A 192 -14.14 3.14 -10.51
CA GLU A 192 -12.86 3.59 -11.09
C GLU A 192 -12.34 2.67 -12.20
N VAL A 193 -12.37 1.34 -12.00
CA VAL A 193 -11.71 0.37 -12.89
C VAL A 193 -12.67 -0.24 -13.90
N LYS A 194 -13.86 -0.66 -13.46
CA LYS A 194 -14.85 -1.32 -14.33
C LYS A 194 -15.14 -0.54 -15.63
N PRO A 195 -15.31 0.81 -15.63
CA PRO A 195 -15.57 1.55 -16.86
C PRO A 195 -14.42 1.55 -17.87
N SER A 196 -13.18 1.29 -17.43
CA SER A 196 -12.01 1.25 -18.31
C SER A 196 -11.81 -0.10 -19.00
N ILE A 197 -12.50 -1.16 -18.56
CA ILE A 197 -12.42 -2.49 -19.18
C ILE A 197 -13.27 -2.51 -20.46
N ALA A 198 -12.68 -2.98 -21.56
CA ALA A 198 -13.28 -3.09 -22.88
C ALA A 198 -14.29 -4.25 -22.98
N VAL A 199 -15.37 -4.17 -22.19
CA VAL A 199 -16.46 -5.14 -22.12
C VAL A 199 -17.79 -4.42 -22.29
N ASN A 200 -18.69 -4.97 -23.11
CA ASN A 200 -20.08 -4.52 -23.11
C ASN A 200 -20.80 -5.05 -21.86
N TRP A 201 -20.87 -4.23 -20.81
CA TRP A 201 -21.42 -4.63 -19.52
C TRP A 201 -22.92 -4.96 -19.55
N ASP A 202 -23.64 -4.55 -20.59
CA ASP A 202 -25.05 -4.92 -20.78
C ASP A 202 -25.23 -6.37 -21.23
N ASP A 203 -24.22 -6.94 -21.90
CA ASP A 203 -24.21 -8.31 -22.42
C ASP A 203 -23.64 -9.32 -21.39
N VAL A 204 -23.07 -8.83 -20.29
CA VAL A 204 -22.44 -9.66 -19.26
C VAL A 204 -23.37 -9.82 -18.06
N PRO A 205 -23.61 -11.05 -17.55
CA PRO A 205 -24.40 -11.24 -16.34
C PRO A 205 -23.87 -10.37 -15.20
N LYS A 206 -24.77 -9.64 -14.52
CA LYS A 206 -24.38 -8.72 -13.42
C LYS A 206 -23.55 -9.41 -12.32
N THR A 207 -23.75 -10.71 -12.12
CA THR A 207 -22.97 -11.54 -11.19
C THR A 207 -21.51 -11.69 -11.59
N SER A 208 -21.20 -11.64 -12.88
CA SER A 208 -19.84 -11.84 -13.41
C SER A 208 -18.92 -10.65 -13.14
N ILE A 209 -19.45 -9.47 -12.80
CA ILE A 209 -18.67 -8.29 -12.36
C ILE A 209 -17.78 -8.66 -11.16
N VAL A 210 -18.29 -9.49 -10.25
CA VAL A 210 -17.53 -9.94 -9.07
C VAL A 210 -16.34 -10.81 -9.47
N ASP A 211 -16.47 -11.57 -10.57
CA ASP A 211 -15.41 -12.47 -11.04
C ASP A 211 -14.22 -11.68 -11.61
N PHE A 212 -14.47 -10.53 -12.29
CA PHE A 212 -13.41 -9.58 -12.67
C PHE A 212 -12.72 -8.97 -11.44
N PHE A 213 -13.49 -8.57 -10.42
CA PHE A 213 -12.91 -8.04 -9.19
C PHE A 213 -12.03 -9.09 -8.48
N TYR A 214 -12.46 -10.36 -8.44
CA TYR A 214 -11.65 -11.43 -7.85
C TYR A 214 -10.39 -11.74 -8.67
N ALA A 215 -10.48 -11.70 -10.00
CA ALA A 215 -9.33 -11.85 -10.87
C ALA A 215 -8.24 -10.81 -10.53
N ASP A 216 -8.65 -9.55 -10.33
CA ASP A 216 -7.76 -8.46 -9.92
C ASP A 216 -7.25 -8.60 -8.48
N LEU A 217 -8.16 -8.90 -7.54
CA LEU A 217 -7.89 -9.01 -6.11
C LEU A 217 -6.85 -10.09 -5.80
N ILE A 218 -6.87 -11.18 -6.57
CA ILE A 218 -6.00 -12.35 -6.39
C ILE A 218 -4.85 -12.34 -7.42
N SER A 219 -4.62 -11.22 -8.09
CA SER A 219 -3.49 -11.09 -9.01
C SER A 219 -2.24 -10.53 -8.35
N ARG A 220 -1.09 -10.95 -8.90
CA ARG A 220 0.23 -10.40 -8.59
C ARG A 220 0.94 -10.16 -9.91
N ASN A 221 1.59 -9.00 -10.06
CA ASN A 221 2.27 -8.58 -11.28
C ASN A 221 1.39 -8.71 -12.54
N ASP A 222 0.10 -8.43 -12.38
CA ASP A 222 -0.92 -8.55 -13.44
C ASP A 222 -1.22 -9.97 -13.92
N TYR A 223 -0.94 -10.97 -13.08
CA TYR A 223 -1.34 -12.35 -13.29
C TYR A 223 -2.20 -12.83 -12.13
N THR A 224 -3.44 -13.23 -12.42
CA THR A 224 -4.30 -13.88 -11.44
C THR A 224 -3.70 -15.22 -11.04
N LEU A 225 -3.52 -15.43 -9.73
CA LEU A 225 -2.83 -16.58 -9.15
C LEU A 225 -3.65 -17.88 -9.16
N ARG A 226 -4.97 -17.81 -9.42
CA ARG A 226 -5.86 -18.97 -9.52
C ARG A 226 -6.38 -19.08 -10.95
N GLU A 227 -6.04 -20.16 -11.65
CA GLU A 227 -6.43 -20.36 -13.05
C GLU A 227 -7.83 -20.95 -13.19
N GLU A 228 -8.42 -21.49 -12.12
CA GLU A 228 -9.75 -22.12 -12.15
C GLU A 228 -10.91 -21.10 -12.10
N LEU A 229 -10.61 -19.80 -12.06
CA LEU A 229 -11.62 -18.74 -12.06
C LEU A 229 -12.21 -18.56 -13.46
N ALA A 230 -13.51 -18.23 -13.52
CA ALA A 230 -14.19 -17.92 -14.78
C ALA A 230 -13.61 -16.69 -15.50
N VAL A 231 -12.95 -15.79 -14.75
CA VAL A 231 -12.22 -14.64 -15.28
C VAL A 231 -10.82 -14.64 -14.66
N VAL A 232 -9.80 -14.47 -15.50
CA VAL A 232 -8.40 -14.35 -15.06
C VAL A 232 -7.71 -13.19 -15.78
N LEU A 233 -6.91 -12.42 -15.05
CA LEU A 233 -6.05 -11.37 -15.59
C LEU A 233 -4.72 -11.99 -16.06
N ARG A 234 -4.29 -11.60 -17.27
CA ARG A 234 -3.03 -12.02 -17.91
C ARG A 234 -2.39 -10.80 -18.56
N GLY A 235 -1.50 -10.13 -17.81
CA GLY A 235 -0.83 -8.92 -18.27
C GLY A 235 -1.81 -7.77 -18.45
N ASP A 236 -2.15 -7.46 -19.68
CA ASP A 236 -3.00 -6.32 -20.06
C ASP A 236 -4.41 -6.70 -20.50
N LYS A 237 -4.80 -7.95 -20.24
CA LYS A 237 -6.12 -8.45 -20.65
C LYS A 237 -6.70 -9.47 -19.68
N TYR A 238 -8.02 -9.48 -19.63
CA TYR A 238 -8.81 -10.53 -19.00
C TYR A 238 -9.07 -11.64 -20.01
N ARG A 239 -8.93 -12.89 -19.56
CA ARG A 239 -9.48 -14.07 -20.23
C ARG A 239 -10.73 -14.49 -19.48
N ILE A 240 -11.83 -14.61 -20.22
CA ILE A 240 -13.15 -14.93 -19.70
C ILE A 240 -13.56 -16.26 -20.31
N LEU A 241 -13.79 -17.26 -19.46
CA LEU A 241 -14.28 -18.56 -19.88
C LEU A 241 -15.71 -18.43 -20.39
N GLN A 242 -15.97 -18.91 -21.60
CA GLN A 242 -17.33 -19.04 -22.13
C GLN A 242 -17.87 -20.45 -21.90
N ASP A 243 -19.17 -20.55 -21.59
CA ASP A 243 -19.82 -21.84 -21.40
C ASP A 243 -19.74 -22.68 -22.67
N ILE A 244 -19.31 -23.93 -22.48
CA ILE A 244 -18.86 -24.87 -23.50
C ILE A 244 -20.01 -25.21 -24.49
N LEU A 245 -19.76 -25.00 -25.79
CA LEU A 245 -20.36 -25.80 -26.86
C LEU A 245 -19.94 -27.25 -26.63
N LYS A 246 -20.90 -28.15 -26.36
CA LYS A 246 -20.69 -29.59 -26.14
C LYS A 246 -19.66 -30.18 -27.12
N GLY A 247 -18.41 -30.37 -26.66
CA GLY A 247 -17.33 -30.91 -27.50
C GLY A 247 -15.93 -30.39 -27.16
N ALA A 248 -15.49 -30.58 -25.90
CA ALA A 248 -14.08 -30.61 -25.45
C ALA A 248 -13.14 -29.43 -25.80
N THR A 249 -13.61 -28.29 -26.31
CA THR A 249 -12.79 -27.10 -26.52
C THR A 249 -13.31 -25.97 -25.63
N GLN A 250 -12.49 -25.50 -24.68
CA GLN A 250 -12.80 -24.33 -23.87
C GLN A 250 -12.65 -23.08 -24.75
N LEU A 251 -13.73 -22.32 -24.92
CA LEU A 251 -13.70 -21.03 -25.61
C LEU A 251 -13.46 -19.93 -24.59
N PHE A 252 -12.58 -19.00 -24.95
CA PHE A 252 -12.29 -17.82 -24.13
C PHE A 252 -12.54 -16.57 -24.95
N SER A 253 -13.21 -15.59 -24.35
CA SER A 253 -13.18 -14.21 -24.84
C SER A 253 -12.11 -13.43 -24.10
N GLU A 254 -11.49 -12.48 -24.79
CA GLU A 254 -10.51 -11.57 -24.20
C GLU A 254 -11.10 -10.16 -24.07
N ALA A 255 -10.80 -9.50 -22.97
CA ALA A 255 -11.14 -8.09 -22.76
C ALA A 255 -9.89 -7.31 -22.33
N THR A 256 -9.59 -6.24 -23.04
CA THR A 256 -8.47 -5.34 -22.75
C THR A 256 -8.93 -4.14 -21.93
N PHE A 257 -8.03 -3.19 -21.65
CA PHE A 257 -8.37 -1.92 -21.04
C PHE A 257 -8.34 -0.80 -22.10
N ASN A 258 -9.45 -0.05 -22.20
CA ASN A 258 -9.59 1.08 -23.14
C ASN A 258 -8.57 2.20 -22.87
N ASP A 259 -8.06 2.30 -21.65
CA ASP A 259 -7.15 3.33 -21.17
C ASP A 259 -5.70 2.85 -20.99
N GLY A 260 -5.36 1.68 -21.55
CA GLY A 260 -4.02 1.10 -21.38
C GLY A 260 -3.66 0.80 -19.92
N LYS A 261 -4.66 0.46 -19.08
CA LYS A 261 -4.54 0.14 -17.64
C LYS A 261 -4.30 1.33 -16.70
N ALA A 262 -4.46 2.57 -17.16
CA ALA A 262 -4.23 3.73 -16.31
C ALA A 262 -5.08 3.70 -15.03
N ALA A 263 -6.40 3.52 -15.15
CA ALA A 263 -7.31 3.45 -14.01
C ALA A 263 -7.07 2.21 -13.14
N TYR A 264 -6.79 1.05 -13.75
CA TYR A 264 -6.45 -0.17 -13.03
C TYR A 264 -5.20 0.01 -12.16
N ASN A 265 -4.11 0.56 -12.72
CA ASN A 265 -2.86 0.77 -12.00
C ASN A 265 -3.04 1.82 -10.89
N GLN A 266 -3.70 2.94 -11.21
CA GLN A 266 -3.99 3.99 -10.23
C GLN A 266 -4.81 3.47 -9.05
N PHE A 267 -5.79 2.59 -9.32
CA PHE A 267 -6.62 1.99 -8.29
C PHE A 267 -5.81 1.00 -7.42
N TRP A 268 -5.18 0.02 -8.04
CA TRP A 268 -4.55 -1.09 -7.30
C TRP A 268 -3.25 -0.70 -6.60
N ASN A 269 -2.57 0.37 -7.02
CA ASN A 269 -1.44 0.95 -6.28
C ASN A 269 -1.83 1.46 -4.89
N LYS A 270 -3.13 1.67 -4.61
CA LYS A 270 -3.64 2.13 -3.30
C LYS A 270 -3.80 0.98 -2.29
N TYR A 271 -3.82 -0.29 -2.70
CA TYR A 271 -4.21 -1.42 -1.86
C TYR A 271 -3.14 -2.51 -1.83
N VAL A 272 -3.06 -3.23 -0.70
CA VAL A 272 -2.21 -4.43 -0.62
C VAL A 272 -2.99 -5.62 -1.14
N ARG A 273 -2.48 -6.22 -2.23
CA ARG A 273 -3.07 -7.38 -2.89
C ARG A 273 -2.03 -8.47 -3.19
N PRO A 274 -2.39 -9.76 -3.12
CA PRO A 274 -3.66 -10.27 -2.61
C PRO A 274 -3.86 -10.04 -1.10
N PRO A 275 -5.10 -10.04 -0.59
CA PRO A 275 -5.38 -9.96 0.84
C PRO A 275 -4.76 -11.14 1.62
N ARG A 276 -4.63 -10.99 2.94
CA ARG A 276 -4.25 -12.12 3.81
C ARG A 276 -5.21 -13.29 3.62
N LYS A 277 -4.68 -14.51 3.66
CA LYS A 277 -5.44 -15.75 3.39
C LYS A 277 -6.73 -15.85 4.22
N GLU A 278 -6.66 -15.51 5.50
CA GLU A 278 -7.80 -15.47 6.43
C GLU A 278 -8.95 -14.54 5.97
N TYR A 279 -8.61 -13.40 5.35
CA TYR A 279 -9.58 -12.47 4.79
C TYR A 279 -10.01 -12.87 3.38
N LEU A 280 -9.08 -13.38 2.58
CA LEU A 280 -9.35 -13.83 1.22
C LEU A 280 -10.41 -14.95 1.21
N ASP A 281 -10.27 -15.96 2.06
CA ASP A 281 -11.23 -17.07 2.13
C ASP A 281 -12.62 -16.58 2.56
N LEU A 282 -12.69 -15.58 3.44
CA LEU A 282 -13.96 -14.97 3.86
C LEU A 282 -14.58 -14.12 2.75
N ILE A 283 -13.78 -13.30 2.06
CA ILE A 283 -14.23 -12.47 0.93
C ILE A 283 -14.78 -13.34 -0.21
N LEU A 284 -14.13 -14.47 -0.50
CA LEU A 284 -14.59 -15.43 -1.50
C LEU A 284 -15.88 -16.15 -1.09
N LYS A 285 -16.01 -16.52 0.19
CA LYS A 285 -17.24 -17.12 0.73
C LYS A 285 -18.41 -16.13 0.76
N ARG A 286 -18.16 -14.82 0.84
CA ARG A 286 -19.16 -13.76 0.91
C ARG A 286 -19.38 -13.03 -0.42
N ARG A 287 -19.32 -13.77 -1.54
CA ARG A 287 -19.68 -13.29 -2.89
C ARG A 287 -21.06 -12.60 -2.91
N ASP A 288 -21.98 -13.09 -2.09
CA ASP A 288 -23.34 -12.52 -1.91
C ASP A 288 -23.33 -11.05 -1.51
N LEU A 289 -22.31 -10.58 -0.80
CA LEU A 289 -22.18 -9.20 -0.34
C LEU A 289 -21.67 -8.24 -1.43
N LEU A 290 -21.13 -8.77 -2.52
CA LEU A 290 -20.56 -8.01 -3.64
C LEU A 290 -21.51 -7.92 -4.84
N ILE A 291 -22.64 -8.60 -4.81
CA ILE A 291 -23.68 -8.43 -5.82
C ILE A 291 -24.38 -7.09 -5.55
N PRO A 292 -24.44 -6.16 -6.51
CA PRO A 292 -25.11 -4.88 -6.31
C PRO A 292 -26.55 -5.09 -5.87
N GLN A 293 -26.89 -4.68 -4.64
CA GLN A 293 -28.28 -4.54 -4.23
C GLN A 293 -28.82 -3.28 -4.91
N ASP A 294 -29.91 -3.42 -5.66
CA ASP A 294 -30.44 -2.39 -6.54
C ASP A 294 -30.55 -0.97 -5.93
N LEU A 295 -30.44 0.00 -6.84
CA LEU A 295 -30.49 1.46 -6.75
C LEU A 295 -31.57 2.04 -5.82
N ARG A 296 -31.40 1.97 -4.49
CA ARG A 296 -32.18 2.79 -3.54
C ARG A 296 -31.63 4.22 -3.34
N ARG A 297 -30.50 4.56 -3.98
CA ARG A 297 -29.72 5.77 -3.70
C ARG A 297 -30.31 7.09 -4.23
N TYR A 298 -31.48 7.10 -4.89
CA TYR A 298 -31.95 8.27 -5.65
C TYR A 298 -33.22 8.98 -5.17
N GLN A 299 -33.75 8.73 -3.97
CA GLN A 299 -34.96 9.44 -3.53
C GLN A 299 -34.86 10.01 -2.10
N GLY A 300 -34.71 11.34 -2.03
CA GLY A 300 -35.29 12.23 -1.02
C GLY A 300 -34.82 12.16 0.43
N ALA A 301 -33.99 11.20 0.85
CA ALA A 301 -33.50 11.11 2.22
C ALA A 301 -32.15 11.81 2.41
N PHE A 302 -31.92 12.39 3.60
CA PHE A 302 -30.59 12.88 4.00
C PHE A 302 -29.58 11.73 3.89
N PHE A 303 -28.67 11.86 2.92
CA PHE A 303 -27.76 10.81 2.52
C PHE A 303 -26.44 10.96 3.27
N THR A 304 -25.94 9.89 3.88
CA THR A 304 -24.59 9.85 4.48
C THR A 304 -23.61 9.40 3.40
N PRO A 305 -22.67 10.25 2.96
CA PRO A 305 -21.70 9.86 1.94
C PRO A 305 -20.90 8.60 2.33
N PRO A 306 -20.61 7.69 1.38
CA PRO A 306 -19.93 6.41 1.67
C PRO A 306 -18.59 6.54 2.39
N GLN A 307 -17.85 7.61 2.13
CA GLN A 307 -16.59 7.91 2.83
C GLN A 307 -16.76 8.05 4.35
N TRP A 308 -17.90 8.61 4.79
CA TRP A 308 -18.20 8.78 6.22
C TRP A 308 -18.72 7.49 6.86
N VAL A 309 -19.44 6.66 6.10
CA VAL A 309 -19.83 5.30 6.51
C VAL A 309 -18.58 4.44 6.70
N GLN A 310 -17.62 4.51 5.77
CA GLN A 310 -16.36 3.80 5.91
C GLN A 310 -15.59 4.31 7.14
N LYS A 311 -15.51 5.63 7.33
CA LYS A 311 -14.78 6.22 8.45
C LYS A 311 -15.37 5.83 9.81
N SER A 312 -16.69 5.74 9.93
CA SER A 312 -17.32 5.31 11.18
C SER A 312 -16.97 3.86 11.52
N GLN A 313 -16.98 2.96 10.52
CA GLN A 313 -16.61 1.56 10.71
C GLN A 313 -15.11 1.38 10.98
N GLU A 314 -14.26 2.22 10.39
CA GLU A 314 -12.82 2.28 10.72
C GLU A 314 -12.62 2.65 12.20
N TYR A 315 -13.30 3.68 12.70
CA TYR A 315 -13.19 4.06 14.11
C TYR A 315 -13.71 2.98 15.05
N LEU A 316 -14.82 2.31 14.71
CA LEU A 316 -15.32 1.18 15.49
C LEU A 316 -14.31 0.02 15.54
N ALA A 317 -13.66 -0.31 14.42
CA ALA A 317 -12.63 -1.34 14.40
C ALA A 317 -11.35 -0.93 15.15
N MET A 318 -11.00 0.36 15.15
CA MET A 318 -9.84 0.87 15.91
C MET A 318 -10.05 0.79 17.42
N GLU A 319 -11.26 1.10 17.89
CA GLU A 319 -11.58 1.11 19.32
C GLU A 319 -11.96 -0.28 19.86
N LEU A 320 -12.71 -1.06 19.09
CA LEU A 320 -13.30 -2.33 19.54
C LEU A 320 -12.60 -3.57 18.97
N GLY A 321 -11.56 -3.39 18.17
CA GLY A 321 -10.82 -4.47 17.52
C GLY A 321 -11.48 -4.96 16.23
N GLU A 322 -10.75 -5.76 15.46
CA GLU A 322 -11.16 -6.14 14.09
C GLU A 322 -12.40 -7.05 14.04
N ASP A 323 -12.71 -7.79 15.11
CA ASP A 323 -13.87 -8.70 15.23
C ASP A 323 -15.13 -8.05 15.85
N TRP A 324 -15.15 -6.73 16.03
CA TRP A 324 -16.23 -6.01 16.70
C TRP A 324 -17.64 -6.33 16.18
N GLN A 325 -17.80 -6.57 14.86
CA GLN A 325 -19.11 -6.92 14.28
C GLN A 325 -19.66 -8.27 14.78
N LYS A 326 -18.79 -9.18 15.20
CA LYS A 326 -19.18 -10.50 15.75
C LYS A 326 -19.41 -10.43 17.25
N GLU A 327 -18.67 -9.57 17.94
CA GLU A 327 -18.68 -9.47 19.39
C GLU A 327 -19.82 -8.58 19.91
N TYR A 328 -20.19 -7.55 19.16
CA TYR A 328 -21.14 -6.54 19.58
C TYR A 328 -22.39 -6.47 18.70
N TYR A 329 -23.48 -5.99 19.28
CA TYR A 329 -24.68 -5.60 18.54
C TYR A 329 -24.55 -4.14 18.11
N VAL A 330 -24.94 -3.84 16.87
CA VAL A 330 -24.85 -2.51 16.28
C VAL A 330 -26.26 -1.92 16.17
N TRP A 331 -26.53 -0.89 16.96
CA TRP A 331 -27.78 -0.12 16.87
C TRP A 331 -27.56 1.19 16.14
N ASP A 332 -28.30 1.40 15.05
CA ASP A 332 -28.38 2.69 14.37
C ASP A 332 -29.73 3.35 14.72
N CYS A 333 -29.70 4.28 15.67
CA CYS A 333 -30.89 4.94 16.22
C CYS A 333 -31.65 5.81 15.21
N CYS A 334 -31.01 6.21 14.11
CA CYS A 334 -31.57 7.13 13.11
C CYS A 334 -31.27 6.61 11.70
N ALA A 335 -31.57 5.34 11.45
CA ALA A 335 -31.05 4.61 10.29
C ALA A 335 -31.46 5.21 8.94
N GLY A 336 -32.55 5.99 8.86
CA GLY A 336 -32.93 6.68 7.62
C GLY A 336 -33.12 5.70 6.46
N THR A 337 -32.31 5.80 5.41
CA THR A 337 -32.28 4.81 4.30
C THR A 337 -31.32 3.63 4.52
N GLY A 338 -30.73 3.52 5.70
CA GLY A 338 -29.79 2.47 6.10
C GLY A 338 -28.36 2.69 5.62
N ASN A 339 -27.95 3.93 5.32
CA ASN A 339 -26.64 4.20 4.74
C ASN A 339 -25.47 3.80 5.65
N LEU A 340 -25.58 4.04 6.96
CA LEU A 340 -24.53 3.67 7.94
C LEU A 340 -24.38 2.16 8.11
N LEU A 341 -25.42 1.40 7.75
CA LEU A 341 -25.44 -0.06 7.81
C LEU A 341 -24.73 -0.70 6.62
N PHE A 342 -24.47 0.09 5.58
CA PHE A 342 -23.77 -0.37 4.38
C PHE A 342 -22.34 -0.79 4.73
N GLY A 343 -21.93 -2.00 4.33
CA GLY A 343 -20.61 -2.54 4.65
C GLY A 343 -20.57 -3.42 5.91
N LEU A 344 -21.63 -3.46 6.71
CA LEU A 344 -21.73 -4.37 7.85
C LEU A 344 -22.04 -5.81 7.37
N THR A 345 -21.25 -6.76 7.85
CA THR A 345 -21.22 -8.15 7.36
C THR A 345 -22.06 -9.10 8.23
N GLU A 346 -22.24 -8.78 9.51
CA GLU A 346 -22.97 -9.58 10.51
C GLU A 346 -24.45 -9.15 10.64
N LYS A 347 -25.23 -9.41 9.58
CA LYS A 347 -26.62 -8.91 9.43
C LYS A 347 -27.55 -9.17 10.63
N TYR A 348 -27.40 -10.30 11.33
CA TYR A 348 -28.25 -10.66 12.47
C TYR A 348 -27.97 -9.86 13.75
N ARG A 349 -26.88 -9.10 13.78
CA ARG A 349 -26.44 -8.29 14.92
C ARG A 349 -26.62 -6.79 14.66
N VAL A 350 -27.12 -6.44 13.48
CA VAL A 350 -27.36 -5.05 13.07
C VAL A 350 -28.84 -4.74 13.19
N MET A 351 -29.15 -3.67 13.89
CA MET A 351 -30.51 -3.30 14.22
C MET A 351 -30.74 -1.83 13.79
N PRO A 352 -31.49 -1.59 12.70
CA PRO A 352 -31.94 -0.24 12.35
C PRO A 352 -33.11 0.19 13.22
N LEU A 353 -33.06 1.41 13.73
CA LEU A 353 -34.21 2.14 14.27
C LEU A 353 -34.55 3.27 13.30
N HIS A 354 -35.79 3.28 12.83
CA HIS A 354 -36.35 4.38 12.06
C HIS A 354 -37.26 5.18 13.00
N LEU A 355 -37.10 6.51 13.04
CA LEU A 355 -38.06 7.41 13.70
C LEU A 355 -39.37 7.39 12.90
N THR A 356 -40.23 6.42 13.18
CA THR A 356 -41.62 6.42 12.75
C THR A 356 -42.48 6.87 13.91
N MET A 357 -43.08 8.05 13.80
CA MET A 357 -44.19 8.45 14.68
C MET A 357 -45.40 7.62 14.29
N GLN A 358 -45.59 6.47 14.95
CA GLN A 358 -46.81 5.69 14.80
C GLN A 358 -47.90 6.33 15.66
N MET A 359 -48.72 7.18 15.04
CA MET A 359 -50.03 7.53 15.62
C MET A 359 -50.96 6.33 15.41
N TYR A 360 -51.17 5.59 16.50
CA TYR A 360 -52.24 4.61 16.57
C TYR A 360 -53.56 5.34 16.80
N LYS A 361 -54.59 4.95 16.05
CA LYS A 361 -55.98 5.38 16.25
C LYS A 361 -56.77 4.23 16.83
#